data_AF-A0A561EBV4-F1
#
_entry.id   AF-A0A561EBV4-F1
#
_cell.length_a   1.000
_cell.length_b   1.000
_cell.length_c   1.000
_cell.angle_alpha   90.00
_cell.angle_beta   90.00
_cell.angle_gamma   90.00
#
_symmetry.space_group_name_H-M   'P 1'
#
loop_
_entity.id
_entity.type
_entity.pdbx_description
1 polymer ?
#
loop_
_entity_poly.entity_id
_entity_poly.type
_entity_poly.pdbx_seq_one_letter_code
_entity_poly.pdbx_strand_id
1 'polypeptide(L)'
;MSEQTPEPPNQSPYDWANDPDNHDLEPEPEPDEITAEASGDETDVPHPVNWRTLSAEDAEYEWLALNEWVDWLRHEFGLPASVVPPYWHRHPELVWELSALHLHWLGAHDPAQHASAPIGWLADFHVAQQRLREWVALSGTRLDRDRPTRQTVWPGEQVMSPIAETAIVNRDEDFVAFVIADVNRRAQAESDFLRRSEPDSEDRP
;
A
#
# COMPACT_ATOMS: atom_id res chain seq x y z
N MET A 1 73.11 0.60 -11.91
CA MET A 1 71.82 0.84 -11.21
C MET A 1 71.37 2.24 -11.58
N SER A 2 70.06 2.37 -11.83
CA SER A 2 69.31 3.53 -12.34
C SER A 2 69.22 3.60 -13.86
N GLU A 3 68.21 2.88 -14.34
CA GLU A 3 67.65 2.93 -15.70
C GLU A 3 67.02 4.30 -15.98
N GLN A 4 67.08 4.66 -17.26
CA GLN A 4 66.66 5.92 -17.83
C GLN A 4 65.23 5.76 -18.35
N THR A 5 64.26 6.48 -17.78
CA THR A 5 62.88 6.50 -18.27
C THR A 5 62.73 7.54 -19.39
N PRO A 6 62.32 7.17 -20.61
CA PRO A 6 61.96 8.15 -21.63
C PRO A 6 60.49 8.60 -21.48
N GLU A 7 60.23 9.87 -21.79
CA GLU A 7 58.89 10.47 -21.87
C GLU A 7 57.97 9.75 -22.88
N PRO A 8 56.65 9.71 -22.64
CA PRO A 8 55.70 9.17 -23.60
C PRO A 8 55.43 10.16 -24.76
N PRO A 9 55.20 9.69 -25.99
CA PRO A 9 54.83 10.55 -27.10
C PRO A 9 53.35 10.98 -27.03
N ASN A 10 53.14 12.26 -27.33
CA ASN A 10 51.85 12.94 -27.47
C ASN A 10 51.14 12.52 -28.77
N GLN A 11 49.98 11.85 -28.69
CA GLN A 11 49.04 11.74 -29.81
C GLN A 11 47.58 11.91 -29.34
N SER A 12 46.96 12.92 -29.92
CA SER A 12 45.58 13.43 -29.74
C SER A 12 44.53 12.55 -30.46
N PRO A 13 43.22 12.82 -30.37
CA PRO A 13 42.21 11.93 -29.77
C PRO A 13 41.39 11.20 -30.83
N TYR A 14 40.74 10.11 -30.43
CA TYR A 14 39.73 9.45 -31.25
C TYR A 14 38.61 10.44 -31.61
N ASP A 15 38.34 10.61 -32.90
CA ASP A 15 37.38 11.57 -33.46
C ASP A 15 35.99 10.93 -33.52
N TRP A 16 35.24 11.06 -32.44
CA TRP A 16 33.88 10.52 -32.25
C TRP A 16 32.85 11.04 -33.27
N ALA A 17 33.18 12.06 -34.06
CA ALA A 17 32.27 12.69 -35.01
C ALA A 17 32.14 11.96 -36.36
N ASN A 18 33.00 10.97 -36.66
CA ASN A 18 33.03 10.25 -37.93
C ASN A 18 32.99 8.72 -37.76
N ASP A 19 32.32 8.24 -36.72
CA ASP A 19 32.07 6.80 -36.56
C ASP A 19 31.00 6.32 -37.56
N PRO A 20 31.34 5.44 -38.52
CA PRO A 20 30.38 4.95 -39.52
C PRO A 20 29.27 4.04 -38.96
N ASP A 21 29.34 3.62 -37.68
CA ASP A 21 28.30 2.82 -37.03
C ASP A 21 27.18 3.66 -36.36
N ASN A 22 27.23 5.00 -36.42
CA ASN A 22 26.25 5.86 -35.76
C ASN A 22 24.92 6.04 -36.55
N HIS A 23 24.64 5.20 -37.54
CA HIS A 23 23.48 5.37 -38.43
C HIS A 23 22.29 4.43 -38.15
N ASP A 24 22.33 3.63 -37.08
CA ASP A 24 21.30 2.60 -36.83
C ASP A 24 20.68 2.68 -35.42
N LEU A 25 20.62 3.88 -34.84
CA LEU A 25 19.78 4.15 -33.67
C LEU A 25 18.41 4.63 -34.16
N GLU A 26 17.44 3.72 -34.17
CA GLU A 26 16.02 4.07 -34.25
C GLU A 26 15.72 5.17 -33.21
N PRO A 27 14.98 6.24 -33.57
CA PRO A 27 14.69 7.31 -32.62
C PRO A 27 13.90 6.74 -31.45
N GLU A 28 14.42 6.92 -30.23
CA GLU A 28 13.69 6.59 -29.01
C GLU A 28 12.37 7.38 -28.98
N PRO A 29 11.24 6.76 -28.62
CA PRO A 29 9.98 7.48 -28.54
C PRO A 29 10.03 8.54 -27.44
N GLU A 30 9.66 9.77 -27.78
CA GLU A 30 9.55 10.92 -26.88
C GLU A 30 8.65 10.60 -25.67
N PRO A 31 9.01 11.01 -24.44
CA PRO A 31 8.32 10.59 -23.21
C PRO A 31 7.07 11.42 -22.87
N ASP A 32 6.31 11.89 -23.86
CA ASP A 32 5.11 12.70 -23.64
C ASP A 32 4.00 12.33 -24.63
N GLU A 33 3.40 11.16 -24.45
CA GLU A 33 2.02 10.85 -24.89
C GLU A 33 1.56 9.52 -24.26
N ILE A 34 1.46 9.47 -22.93
CA ILE A 34 0.64 8.43 -22.28
C ILE A 34 -0.80 8.92 -22.37
N THR A 35 -1.44 8.62 -23.49
CA THR A 35 -2.87 8.79 -23.72
C THR A 35 -3.66 8.09 -22.62
N ALA A 36 -4.37 8.89 -21.82
CA ALA A 36 -5.40 8.41 -20.91
C ALA A 36 -6.62 7.95 -21.71
N GLU A 37 -6.56 6.75 -22.30
CA GLU A 37 -7.73 6.04 -22.83
C GLU A 37 -7.50 4.52 -22.77
N ALA A 38 -8.17 3.83 -21.83
CA ALA A 38 -9.06 2.71 -22.13
C ALA A 38 -9.45 1.95 -20.86
N SER A 39 -10.64 2.25 -20.36
CA SER A 39 -11.47 1.34 -19.57
C SER A 39 -11.60 -0.03 -20.24
N GLY A 40 -11.18 -1.10 -19.56
CA GLY A 40 -11.64 -2.48 -19.81
C GLY A 40 -10.53 -3.50 -20.07
N ASP A 41 -10.20 -4.28 -19.03
CA ASP A 41 -9.30 -5.45 -19.00
C ASP A 41 -7.79 -5.13 -18.89
N GLU A 42 -7.42 -4.17 -18.06
CA GLU A 42 -6.11 -4.19 -17.42
C GLU A 42 -6.15 -5.26 -16.32
N THR A 43 -5.26 -6.25 -16.38
CA THR A 43 -4.96 -7.07 -15.21
C THR A 43 -4.55 -6.09 -14.11
N ASP A 44 -5.39 -5.91 -13.10
CA ASP A 44 -5.17 -5.00 -11.97
C ASP A 44 -3.82 -5.37 -11.33
N VAL A 45 -2.76 -4.68 -11.75
CA VAL A 45 -1.39 -5.01 -11.34
C VAL A 45 -1.35 -4.72 -9.85
N PRO A 46 -1.05 -5.71 -8.99
CA PRO A 46 -1.06 -5.51 -7.55
C PRO A 46 -0.15 -4.33 -7.17
N HIS A 47 -0.74 -3.24 -6.69
CA HIS A 47 -0.01 -2.02 -6.35
C HIS A 47 -0.02 -1.78 -4.83
N PRO A 48 1.05 -1.16 -4.27
CA PRO A 48 1.06 -0.81 -2.85
C PRO A 48 -0.12 0.06 -2.44
N VAL A 49 -0.95 -0.45 -1.51
CA VAL A 49 -2.10 0.27 -0.98
C VAL A 49 -1.65 1.27 0.09
N ASN A 50 -1.87 2.56 -0.16
CA ASN A 50 -1.65 3.62 0.84
C ASN A 50 -2.98 4.16 1.37
N TRP A 51 -3.46 3.55 2.46
CA TRP A 51 -4.73 3.90 3.11
C TRP A 51 -4.90 5.38 3.47
N ARG A 52 -3.81 6.15 3.61
CA ARG A 52 -3.88 7.60 3.93
C ARG A 52 -4.24 8.46 2.73
N THR A 53 -4.02 7.98 1.51
CA THR A 53 -4.14 8.77 0.28
C THR A 53 -5.19 8.26 -0.68
N LEU A 54 -5.79 7.09 -0.43
CA LEU A 54 -6.85 6.56 -1.30
C LEU A 54 -8.02 7.53 -1.39
N SER A 55 -8.59 7.61 -2.60
CA SER A 55 -9.86 8.27 -2.83
C SER A 55 -11.00 7.54 -2.11
N ALA A 56 -12.19 8.13 -2.09
CA ALA A 56 -13.38 7.49 -1.55
C ALA A 56 -13.71 6.16 -2.27
N GLU A 57 -13.63 6.15 -3.59
CA GLU A 57 -13.93 4.99 -4.44
C GLU A 57 -12.88 3.89 -4.27
N ASP A 58 -11.59 4.23 -4.38
CA ASP A 58 -10.51 3.26 -4.20
C ASP A 58 -10.55 2.66 -2.79
N ALA A 59 -10.83 3.48 -1.77
CA ALA A 59 -10.94 2.98 -0.40
C ALA A 59 -12.08 1.97 -0.25
N GLU A 60 -13.23 2.19 -0.89
CA GLU A 60 -14.34 1.24 -0.85
C GLU A 60 -13.93 -0.11 -1.45
N TYR A 61 -13.34 -0.09 -2.65
CA TYR A 61 -12.85 -1.28 -3.33
C TYR A 61 -11.84 -2.04 -2.47
N GLU A 62 -10.81 -1.35 -1.99
CA GLU A 62 -9.73 -1.94 -1.20
C GLU A 62 -10.25 -2.52 0.14
N TRP A 63 -11.21 -1.85 0.79
CA TRP A 63 -11.81 -2.39 2.01
C TRP A 63 -12.54 -3.70 1.74
N LEU A 64 -13.33 -3.77 0.68
CA LEU A 64 -14.10 -4.96 0.34
C LEU A 64 -13.20 -6.12 -0.09
N ALA A 65 -12.23 -5.85 -0.97
CA ALA A 65 -11.24 -6.83 -1.41
C ALA A 65 -10.44 -7.40 -0.23
N LEU A 66 -9.98 -6.53 0.67
CA LEU A 66 -9.25 -6.97 1.85
C LEU A 66 -10.13 -7.78 2.80
N ASN A 67 -11.39 -7.41 3.02
CA ASN A 67 -12.28 -8.16 3.90
C ASN A 67 -12.62 -9.55 3.37
N GLU A 68 -12.86 -9.68 2.07
CA GLU A 68 -13.04 -10.98 1.43
C GLU A 68 -11.79 -11.85 1.59
N TRP A 69 -10.61 -11.29 1.30
CA TRP A 69 -9.34 -12.01 1.42
C TRP A 69 -9.03 -12.42 2.86
N VAL A 70 -9.25 -11.53 3.84
CA VAL A 70 -9.07 -11.85 5.27
C VAL A 70 -10.04 -12.94 5.73
N ASP A 71 -11.29 -12.92 5.25
CA ASP A 71 -12.27 -13.96 5.57
C ASP A 71 -11.84 -15.32 4.99
N TRP A 72 -11.37 -15.35 3.74
CA TRP A 72 -10.77 -16.56 3.17
C TRP A 72 -9.56 -17.04 3.99
N LEU A 73 -8.60 -16.16 4.25
CA LEU A 73 -7.34 -16.47 4.93
C LEU A 73 -7.57 -17.10 6.31
N ARG A 74 -8.50 -16.52 7.10
CA ARG A 74 -8.78 -17.05 8.45
C ARG A 74 -9.43 -18.44 8.41
N HIS A 75 -10.26 -18.73 7.41
CA HIS A 75 -10.91 -20.02 7.28
C HIS A 75 -9.96 -21.09 6.74
N GLU A 76 -9.21 -20.77 5.69
CA GLU A 76 -8.29 -21.70 5.02
C GLU A 76 -7.16 -22.13 5.96
N PHE A 77 -6.57 -21.18 6.70
CA PHE A 77 -5.46 -21.45 7.61
C PHE A 77 -5.89 -21.67 9.08
N GLY A 78 -7.19 -21.65 9.36
CA GLY A 78 -7.74 -21.88 10.72
C GLY A 78 -7.22 -20.88 11.75
N LEU A 79 -7.14 -19.60 11.40
CA LEU A 79 -6.51 -18.58 12.24
C LEU A 79 -7.40 -18.25 13.46
N PRO A 80 -6.86 -18.30 14.69
CA PRO A 80 -7.60 -17.89 15.87
C PRO A 80 -7.69 -16.36 15.97
N ALA A 81 -8.64 -15.89 16.79
CA ALA A 81 -8.84 -14.46 17.06
C ALA A 81 -7.62 -13.75 17.68
N SER A 82 -6.64 -14.51 18.20
CA SER A 82 -5.35 -13.96 18.66
C SER A 82 -4.42 -13.55 17.51
N VAL A 83 -4.73 -13.91 16.26
CA VAL A 83 -3.98 -13.53 15.06
C VAL A 83 -4.76 -12.52 14.25
N VAL A 84 -6.02 -12.87 13.94
CA VAL A 84 -6.93 -12.04 13.16
C VAL A 84 -8.22 -11.92 13.97
N PRO A 85 -8.40 -10.83 14.75
CA PRO A 85 -9.57 -10.61 15.58
C PRO A 85 -10.77 -10.17 14.73
N PRO A 86 -12.02 -10.31 15.22
CA PRO A 86 -13.20 -9.93 14.44
C PRO A 86 -13.23 -8.46 14.01
N TYR A 87 -12.69 -7.55 14.84
CA TYR A 87 -12.64 -6.10 14.58
C TYR A 87 -11.27 -5.64 14.05
N TRP A 88 -10.58 -6.49 13.28
CA TRP A 88 -9.26 -6.16 12.70
C TRP A 88 -9.27 -4.85 11.91
N HIS A 89 -10.38 -4.52 11.23
CA HIS A 89 -10.55 -3.31 10.42
C HIS A 89 -10.50 -2.01 11.23
N ARG A 90 -10.72 -2.08 12.54
CA ARG A 90 -10.63 -0.92 13.44
C ARG A 90 -9.21 -0.60 13.93
N HIS A 91 -8.24 -1.48 13.64
CA HIS A 91 -6.86 -1.37 14.09
C HIS A 91 -5.94 -1.08 12.90
N PRO A 92 -5.50 0.17 12.71
CA PRO A 92 -4.70 0.55 11.56
C PRO A 92 -3.45 -0.32 11.38
N GLU A 93 -2.77 -0.71 12.46
CA GLU A 93 -1.61 -1.59 12.42
C GLU A 93 -1.91 -2.98 11.83
N LEU A 94 -3.11 -3.53 12.10
CA LEU A 94 -3.56 -4.79 11.48
C LEU A 94 -3.91 -4.56 10.02
N VAL A 95 -4.60 -3.47 9.71
CA VAL A 95 -4.97 -3.10 8.33
C VAL A 95 -3.72 -2.99 7.45
N TRP A 96 -2.68 -2.28 7.89
CA TRP A 96 -1.43 -2.14 7.16
C TRP A 96 -0.74 -3.49 6.91
N GLU A 97 -0.60 -4.31 7.96
CA GLU A 97 0.07 -5.61 7.86
C GLU A 97 -0.72 -6.57 6.95
N LEU A 98 -2.04 -6.64 7.11
CA LEU A 98 -2.92 -7.50 6.30
C LEU A 98 -2.95 -7.06 4.83
N SER A 99 -2.95 -5.75 4.55
CA SER A 99 -2.90 -5.24 3.18
C SER A 99 -1.59 -5.63 2.49
N ALA A 100 -0.46 -5.48 3.18
CA ALA A 100 0.84 -5.89 2.64
C ALA A 100 0.90 -7.40 2.38
N LEU A 101 0.34 -8.21 3.28
CA LEU A 101 0.25 -9.66 3.08
C LEU A 101 -0.65 -10.05 1.92
N HIS A 102 -1.76 -9.32 1.71
CA HIS A 102 -2.66 -9.54 0.58
C HIS A 102 -1.95 -9.26 -0.75
N LEU A 103 -1.26 -8.14 -0.87
CA LEU A 103 -0.47 -7.82 -2.07
C LEU A 103 0.65 -8.82 -2.32
N HIS A 104 1.35 -9.26 -1.27
CA HIS A 104 2.35 -10.32 -1.40
C HIS A 104 1.72 -11.63 -1.87
N TRP A 105 0.50 -11.96 -1.41
CA TRP A 105 -0.22 -13.15 -1.85
C TRP A 105 -0.55 -13.07 -3.34
N LEU A 106 -1.09 -11.92 -3.80
CA LEU A 106 -1.38 -11.69 -5.22
C LEU A 106 -0.12 -11.80 -6.07
N GLY A 107 0.95 -11.10 -5.68
CA GLY A 107 2.23 -11.14 -6.38
C GLY A 107 2.95 -12.50 -6.32
N ALA A 108 2.65 -13.36 -5.35
CA ALA A 108 3.20 -14.72 -5.29
C ALA A 108 2.44 -15.72 -6.17
N HIS A 109 1.19 -15.41 -6.54
CA HIS A 109 0.32 -16.26 -7.34
C HIS A 109 0.08 -15.73 -8.76
N ASP A 110 0.79 -14.67 -9.15
CA ASP A 110 0.78 -14.15 -10.52
C ASP A 110 1.28 -15.21 -11.53
N PRO A 111 0.63 -15.39 -12.70
CA PRO A 111 1.03 -16.38 -13.70
C PRO A 111 2.46 -16.22 -14.26
N ALA A 112 3.02 -15.01 -14.23
CA ALA A 112 4.38 -14.72 -14.68
C ALA A 112 5.44 -15.05 -13.63
N GLN A 113 5.05 -15.36 -12.39
CA GLN A 113 5.97 -15.59 -11.29
C GLN A 113 6.54 -17.01 -11.24
N HIS A 114 7.67 -17.13 -10.54
CA HIS A 114 8.34 -18.40 -10.37
C HIS A 114 7.49 -19.39 -9.58
N ALA A 115 7.54 -20.68 -9.94
CA ALA A 115 6.80 -21.74 -9.24
C ALA A 115 7.11 -21.86 -7.74
N SER A 116 8.25 -21.30 -7.29
CA SER A 116 8.63 -21.23 -5.88
C SER A 116 8.08 -20.01 -5.13
N ALA A 117 7.44 -19.06 -5.80
CA ALA A 117 6.91 -17.86 -5.15
C ALA A 117 5.85 -18.17 -4.08
N PRO A 118 4.90 -19.11 -4.27
CA PRO A 118 3.92 -19.45 -3.23
C PRO A 118 4.55 -20.01 -1.94
N ILE A 119 5.61 -20.83 -2.05
CA ILE A 119 6.30 -21.34 -0.85
C ILE A 119 7.09 -20.24 -0.15
N GLY A 120 7.61 -19.25 -0.89
CA GLY A 120 8.19 -18.03 -0.32
C GLY A 120 7.17 -17.23 0.47
N TRP A 121 5.98 -17.00 -0.10
CA TRP A 121 4.88 -16.33 0.60
C TRP A 121 4.47 -17.04 1.89
N LEU A 122 4.38 -18.38 1.89
CA LEU A 122 4.06 -19.16 3.10
C LEU A 122 5.10 -18.98 4.21
N ALA A 123 6.38 -18.87 3.85
CA ALA A 123 7.46 -18.60 4.81
C ALA A 123 7.30 -17.20 5.43
N ASP A 124 7.05 -16.19 4.61
CA ASP A 124 6.84 -14.82 5.08
C ASP A 124 5.56 -14.67 5.90
N PHE A 125 4.49 -15.36 5.50
CA PHE A 125 3.23 -15.42 6.23
C PHE A 125 3.42 -16.01 7.64
N HIS A 126 4.26 -17.03 7.79
CA HIS A 126 4.58 -17.57 9.11
C HIS A 126 5.25 -16.55 10.03
N VAL A 127 6.14 -15.70 9.50
CA VAL A 127 6.77 -14.62 10.27
C VAL A 127 5.75 -13.54 10.59
N ALA A 128 4.91 -13.15 9.63
CA ALA A 128 3.89 -12.13 9.81
C ALA A 128 2.84 -12.50 10.85
N GLN A 129 2.49 -13.78 10.95
CA GLN A 129 1.63 -14.30 12.00
C GLN A 129 2.11 -13.94 13.42
N GLN A 130 3.41 -13.88 13.68
CA GLN A 130 3.93 -13.44 14.98
C GLN A 130 3.69 -11.94 15.20
N ARG A 131 3.96 -11.10 14.21
CA ARG A 131 3.69 -9.65 14.27
C ARG A 131 2.19 -9.36 14.47
N LEU A 132 1.31 -10.08 13.77
CA LEU A 132 -0.13 -9.97 13.95
C LEU A 132 -0.54 -10.27 15.41
N ARG A 133 0.02 -11.32 16.03
CA ARG A 133 -0.24 -11.62 17.45
C ARG A 133 0.21 -10.50 18.37
N GLU A 134 1.36 -9.88 18.09
CA GLU A 134 1.85 -8.73 18.84
C GLU A 134 0.91 -7.53 18.72
N TRP A 135 0.42 -7.22 17.51
CA TRP A 135 -0.55 -6.16 17.28
C TRP A 135 -1.89 -6.41 17.99
N VAL A 136 -2.40 -7.64 17.95
CA VAL A 136 -3.61 -8.03 18.69
C VAL A 136 -3.41 -7.86 20.20
N ALA A 137 -2.24 -8.24 20.72
CA ALA A 137 -1.93 -8.09 22.14
C ALA A 137 -1.84 -6.61 22.56
N LEU A 138 -1.28 -5.75 21.72
CA LEU A 138 -1.12 -4.31 21.98
C LEU A 138 -2.45 -3.55 21.90
N SER A 139 -3.23 -3.79 20.84
CA SER A 139 -4.58 -3.22 20.69
C SER A 139 -5.49 -3.65 21.84
N GLY A 140 -5.38 -4.92 22.26
CA GLY A 140 -6.20 -5.50 23.32
C GLY A 140 -7.60 -5.90 22.85
N THR A 141 -7.78 -5.98 21.53
CA THR A 141 -8.98 -6.54 20.90
C THR A 141 -9.09 -8.05 21.18
N ARG A 142 -10.31 -8.54 21.29
CA ARG A 142 -10.63 -9.95 21.60
C ARG A 142 -11.80 -10.41 20.76
N LEU A 143 -12.24 -11.65 20.99
CA LEU A 143 -13.38 -12.23 20.29
C LEU A 143 -14.71 -11.50 20.59
N ASP A 144 -14.92 -11.08 21.84
CA ASP A 144 -16.20 -10.55 22.34
C ASP A 144 -16.21 -9.03 22.56
N ARG A 145 -15.04 -8.40 22.55
CA ARG A 145 -14.88 -6.99 22.89
C ARG A 145 -13.69 -6.39 22.16
N ASP A 146 -13.77 -5.10 21.93
CA ASP A 146 -12.76 -4.32 21.25
C ASP A 146 -12.47 -3.02 22.01
N ARG A 147 -11.26 -2.49 21.81
CA ARG A 147 -10.92 -1.13 22.19
C ARG A 147 -9.86 -0.61 21.23
N PRO A 148 -9.84 0.70 20.89
CA PRO A 148 -8.77 1.25 20.07
C PRO A 148 -7.39 1.10 20.72
N THR A 149 -6.36 0.97 19.87
CA THR A 149 -4.97 0.84 20.30
C THR A 149 -4.53 2.04 21.13
N ARG A 150 -3.92 1.76 22.28
CA ARG A 150 -3.50 2.79 23.23
C ARG A 150 -2.30 3.55 22.67
N GLN A 151 -2.45 4.85 22.54
CA GLN A 151 -1.35 5.74 22.21
C GLN A 151 -0.69 6.22 23.51
N THR A 152 0.62 6.08 23.60
CA THR A 152 1.40 6.67 24.69
C THR A 152 1.37 8.18 24.52
N VAL A 153 0.99 8.91 25.57
CA VAL A 153 1.01 10.37 25.59
C VAL A 153 2.43 10.85 25.86
N TRP A 154 2.98 11.67 24.96
CA TRP A 154 4.33 12.21 25.11
C TRP A 154 4.34 13.46 26.00
N PRO A 155 5.49 13.85 26.59
CA PRO A 155 5.58 15.06 27.39
C PRO A 155 5.13 16.31 26.60
N GLY A 156 4.14 17.03 27.12
CA GLY A 156 3.56 18.22 26.48
C GLY A 156 2.29 17.96 25.68
N GLU A 157 1.92 16.71 25.45
CA GLU A 157 0.66 16.34 24.81
C GLU A 157 -0.49 16.32 25.82
N GLN A 158 -1.71 16.58 25.33
CA GLN A 158 -2.91 16.49 26.15
C GLN A 158 -3.24 15.01 26.41
N VAL A 159 -3.45 14.68 27.68
CA VAL A 159 -3.91 13.35 28.06
C VAL A 159 -5.35 13.17 27.59
N MET A 160 -5.56 12.27 26.62
CA MET A 160 -6.89 11.91 26.16
C MET A 160 -7.63 11.08 27.22
N SER A 161 -8.95 11.21 27.25
CA SER A 161 -9.78 10.39 28.15
C SER A 161 -9.70 8.91 27.76
N PRO A 162 -9.66 7.99 28.74
CA PRO A 162 -9.67 6.56 28.44
C PRO A 162 -10.91 6.17 27.62
N ILE A 163 -10.70 5.49 26.49
CA ILE A 163 -11.78 4.94 25.67
C ILE A 163 -12.23 3.61 26.29
N ALA A 164 -13.54 3.45 26.47
CA ALA A 164 -14.13 2.24 27.02
C ALA A 164 -14.10 1.06 26.03
N GLU A 165 -14.08 -0.16 26.56
CA GLU A 165 -14.26 -1.37 25.74
C GLU A 165 -15.67 -1.39 25.13
N THR A 166 -15.76 -1.75 23.86
CA THR A 166 -17.01 -1.91 23.11
C THR A 166 -17.26 -3.39 22.85
N ALA A 167 -18.49 -3.86 23.07
CA ALA A 167 -18.85 -5.25 22.78
C ALA A 167 -18.94 -5.52 21.27
N ILE A 168 -18.46 -6.67 20.84
CA ILE A 168 -18.58 -7.15 19.45
C ILE A 168 -19.87 -7.95 19.35
N VAL A 169 -20.90 -7.37 18.73
CA VAL A 169 -22.22 -8.02 18.58
C VAL A 169 -22.37 -8.66 17.20
N ASN A 170 -22.11 -7.88 16.14
CA ASN A 170 -22.14 -8.35 14.76
C ASN A 170 -20.98 -7.71 14.00
N ARG A 171 -20.01 -8.54 13.61
CA ARG A 171 -18.80 -8.06 12.94
C ARG A 171 -19.02 -7.62 11.50
N ASP A 172 -19.99 -8.21 10.80
CA ASP A 172 -20.30 -7.86 9.42
C ASP A 172 -21.02 -6.51 9.35
N GLU A 173 -22.01 -6.28 10.22
CA GLU A 173 -22.69 -4.99 10.33
C GLU A 173 -21.72 -3.87 10.75
N ASP A 174 -20.84 -4.14 11.70
CA ASP A 174 -19.82 -3.18 12.13
C ASP A 174 -18.85 -2.82 11.01
N PHE A 175 -18.39 -3.83 10.25
CA PHE A 175 -17.53 -3.63 9.10
C PHE A 175 -18.19 -2.74 8.04
N VAL A 176 -19.44 -3.06 7.65
CA VAL A 176 -20.19 -2.25 6.68
C VAL A 176 -20.36 -0.80 7.17
N ALA A 177 -20.75 -0.62 8.43
CA ALA A 177 -20.89 0.71 9.01
C ALA A 177 -19.57 1.49 9.03
N PHE A 178 -18.45 0.81 9.31
CA PHE A 178 -17.11 1.39 9.29
C PHE A 178 -16.70 1.84 7.89
N VAL A 179 -16.88 0.99 6.87
CA VAL A 179 -16.55 1.32 5.48
C VAL A 179 -17.38 2.50 4.99
N ILE A 180 -18.69 2.49 5.21
CA ILE A 180 -19.58 3.61 4.86
C ILE A 180 -19.10 4.91 5.52
N ALA A 181 -18.72 4.87 6.80
CA ALA A 181 -18.21 6.05 7.51
C ALA A 181 -16.87 6.54 6.93
N ASP A 182 -15.97 5.63 6.58
CA ASP A 182 -14.67 5.97 5.99
C ASP A 182 -14.80 6.60 4.60
N VAL A 183 -15.58 5.97 3.73
CA VAL A 183 -15.84 6.44 2.36
C VAL A 183 -16.51 7.82 2.38
N ASN A 184 -17.54 8.02 3.20
CA ASN A 184 -18.19 9.33 3.34
C ASN A 184 -17.23 10.41 3.85
N ARG A 185 -16.36 10.07 4.80
CA ARG A 185 -15.33 10.98 5.32
C ARG A 185 -14.36 11.41 4.21
N ARG A 186 -13.93 10.48 3.35
CA ARG A 186 -13.04 10.76 2.21
C ARG A 186 -13.74 11.60 1.14
N ALA A 187 -14.96 11.22 0.74
CA ALA A 187 -15.75 11.95 -0.24
C ALA A 187 -16.02 13.41 0.18
N GLN A 188 -16.27 13.63 1.48
CA GLN A 188 -16.41 14.98 2.02
C GLN A 188 -15.09 15.78 1.93
N ALA A 189 -13.95 15.17 2.28
CA ALA A 189 -12.64 15.81 2.18
C ALA A 189 -12.27 16.17 0.73
N GLU A 190 -12.58 15.30 -0.23
CA GLU A 190 -12.40 15.56 -1.67
C GLU A 190 -13.27 16.71 -2.16
N SER A 191 -14.56 16.69 -1.79
CA SER A 191 -15.51 17.76 -2.14
C SER A 191 -15.07 19.11 -1.56
N ASP A 192 -14.58 19.14 -0.33
CA ASP A 192 -14.08 20.35 0.32
C ASP A 192 -12.76 20.85 -0.30
N PHE A 193 -11.92 19.93 -0.79
CA PHE A 193 -10.72 20.28 -1.54
C PHE A 193 -11.08 20.93 -2.89
N LEU A 194 -12.00 20.34 -3.66
CA LEU A 194 -12.47 20.89 -4.94
C LEU A 194 -13.10 22.27 -4.76
N ARG A 195 -13.97 22.45 -3.76
CA ARG A 195 -14.58 23.76 -3.47
C ARG A 195 -13.54 24.83 -3.12
N ARG A 196 -12.41 24.45 -2.52
CA ARG A 196 -11.31 25.38 -2.21
C ARG A 196 -10.44 25.70 -3.41
N SER A 197 -10.33 24.78 -4.38
CA SER A 197 -9.47 24.92 -5.55
C SER A 197 -10.14 25.64 -6.73
N GLU A 198 -11.47 25.80 -6.73
CA GLU A 198 -12.18 26.65 -7.69
C GLU A 198 -11.78 28.13 -7.50
N PRO A 199 -11.08 28.76 -8.47
CA PRO A 199 -10.78 30.18 -8.40
C PRO A 199 -12.06 30.99 -8.56
N ASP A 200 -12.17 32.07 -7.78
CA ASP A 200 -13.28 33.01 -7.81
C ASP A 200 -13.48 33.53 -9.24
N SER A 201 -14.49 33.00 -9.93
CA SER A 201 -14.85 33.40 -11.29
C SER A 201 -15.79 34.62 -11.27
N GLU A 202 -15.48 35.58 -10.41
CA GLU A 202 -16.13 36.89 -10.30
C GLU A 202 -15.09 38.01 -10.41
N ASP A 203 -14.42 38.13 -11.57
CA ASP A 203 -14.16 39.45 -12.15
C ASP A 203 -13.77 39.30 -13.62
N ARG A 204 -14.73 39.51 -14.53
CA ARG A 204 -14.41 39.79 -15.94
C ARG A 204 -15.15 41.06 -16.35
N PRO A 205 -14.42 42.17 -16.59
CA PRO A 205 -15.00 43.47 -16.93
C PRO A 205 -15.65 43.49 -18.32
#